data_AF-A0A1V0M331-F1
#
_entry.id   AF-A0A1V0M331-F1
#
_cell.length_a   1.000
_cell.length_b   1.000
_cell.length_c   1.000
_cell.angle_alpha   90.00
_cell.angle_beta   90.00
_cell.angle_gamma   90.00
#
_symmetry.space_group_name_H-M   'P 1'
#
loop_
_entity.id
_entity.type
_entity.pdbx_description
1 polymer ?
#
loop_
_entity_poly.entity_id
_entity_poly.type
_entity_poly.pdbx_seq_one_letter_code
_entity_poly.pdbx_strand_id
1 'polypeptide(L)'
;MQHCTARPNDEVRAIDLFTSLGREGVQFRLDSLAILAASRWEQALPLPPDYTGTPIDFLSDAEREERHILLTGQMLCIDEIAEARERIKQRIASRKKLCGTRNADSHIESV
;
A
#
# COMPACT_ATOMS: atom_id res chain seq x y z
N MET A 1 18.82 -12.56 22.93
CA MET A 1 18.07 -12.19 21.72
C MET A 1 16.62 -12.00 22.16
N GLN A 2 16.12 -10.76 22.15
CA GLN A 2 14.77 -10.46 22.62
C GLN A 2 13.78 -10.90 21.54
N HIS A 3 12.91 -11.85 21.89
CA HIS A 3 11.74 -12.17 21.08
C HIS A 3 10.87 -10.92 21.02
N CYS A 4 10.72 -10.35 19.81
CA CYS A 4 9.66 -9.38 19.52
C CYS A 4 8.31 -10.09 19.65
N THR A 5 7.80 -10.19 20.87
CA THR A 5 6.40 -10.53 21.11
C THR A 5 5.60 -9.32 20.62
N ALA A 6 4.92 -9.44 19.50
CA ALA A 6 3.85 -8.51 19.14
C ALA A 6 3.00 -8.32 20.39
N ARG A 7 2.96 -7.11 20.93
CA ARG A 7 2.17 -6.86 22.14
C ARG A 7 0.72 -6.98 21.69
N PRO A 8 -0.16 -7.73 22.39
CA PRO A 8 -1.57 -7.86 22.02
C PRO A 8 -2.28 -6.52 21.77
N ASN A 9 -1.78 -5.42 22.36
CA ASN A 9 -2.27 -4.06 22.13
C ASN A 9 -1.97 -3.50 20.74
N ASP A 10 -0.89 -3.91 20.09
CA ASP A 10 -0.48 -3.37 18.78
C ASP A 10 -1.40 -3.91 17.68
N GLU A 11 -1.82 -5.17 17.77
CA GLU A 11 -2.79 -5.79 16.86
C GLU A 11 -4.17 -5.15 16.99
N VAL A 12 -4.66 -4.95 18.22
CA VAL A 12 -5.94 -4.25 18.48
C VAL A 12 -5.89 -2.83 17.94
N ARG A 13 -4.83 -2.08 18.24
CA ARG A 13 -4.62 -0.73 17.72
C ARG A 13 -4.54 -0.70 16.20
N ALA A 14 -3.92 -1.71 15.58
CA ALA A 14 -3.84 -1.83 14.13
C ALA A 14 -5.20 -2.09 13.49
N ILE A 15 -6.04 -2.96 14.09
CA ILE A 15 -7.40 -3.24 13.64
C ILE A 15 -8.28 -1.99 13.78
N ASP A 16 -8.20 -1.27 14.90
CA ASP A 16 -8.96 -0.04 15.12
C ASP A 16 -8.56 1.06 14.12
N LEU A 17 -7.26 1.21 13.88
CA LEU A 17 -6.73 2.16 12.92
C LEU A 17 -7.13 1.81 11.48
N PHE A 18 -7.06 0.53 11.11
CA PHE A 18 -7.49 0.07 9.79
C PHE A 18 -9.00 0.26 9.60
N THR A 19 -9.80 -0.05 10.62
CA THR A 19 -11.26 0.10 10.59
C THR A 19 -11.67 1.57 10.43
N SER A 20 -10.96 2.49 11.08
CA SER A 20 -11.25 3.92 11.02
C SER A 20 -10.78 4.60 9.71
N LEU A 21 -9.62 4.23 9.18
CA LEU A 21 -9.05 4.83 7.98
C LEU A 21 -9.52 4.15 6.68
N GLY A 22 -9.89 2.87 6.77
CA GLY A 22 -10.10 2.00 5.61
C GLY A 22 -8.80 1.71 4.85
N ARG A 23 -8.91 0.80 3.87
CA ARG A 23 -7.78 0.35 3.05
C ARG A 23 -7.04 1.49 2.35
N GLU A 24 -7.79 2.40 1.71
CA GLU A 24 -7.20 3.51 0.96
C GLU A 24 -6.51 4.52 1.88
N GLY A 25 -7.09 4.81 3.04
CA GLY A 25 -6.48 5.70 4.03
C GLY A 25 -5.19 5.12 4.60
N VAL A 26 -5.17 3.81 4.88
CA VAL A 26 -3.94 3.12 5.32
C VAL A 26 -2.87 3.15 4.22
N GLN A 27 -3.22 2.87 2.97
CA GLN A 27 -2.28 2.94 1.86
C GLN A 27 -1.72 4.35 1.67
N PHE A 28 -2.58 5.37 1.72
CA PHE A 28 -2.16 6.78 1.59
C PHE A 28 -1.15 7.19 2.66
N ARG A 29 -1.35 6.77 3.92
CA ARG A 29 -0.39 7.05 5.00
C ARG A 29 0.93 6.32 4.79
N LEU A 30 0.89 5.05 4.38
CA LEU A 30 2.09 4.27 4.05
C LEU A 30 2.90 4.93 2.92
N ASP A 31 2.22 5.38 1.87
CA ASP A 31 2.86 6.07 0.74
C ASP A 31 3.48 7.40 1.18
N SER A 32 2.78 8.14 2.04
CA SER A 32 3.29 9.41 2.61
C SER A 32 4.56 9.19 3.43
N LEU A 33 4.61 8.13 4.25
CA LEU A 33 5.82 7.76 5.01
C LEU A 33 6.97 7.34 4.07
N ALA A 34 6.67 6.61 3.01
CA ALA A 34 7.68 6.21 2.02
C ALA A 34 8.27 7.42 1.28
N ILE A 35 7.45 8.39 0.89
CA ILE A 35 7.91 9.64 0.25
C ILE A 35 8.78 10.44 1.22
N LEU A 36 8.36 10.55 2.48
CA LEU A 36 9.11 11.27 3.50
C LEU A 36 10.49 10.64 3.76
N ALA A 37 10.53 9.30 3.88
CA ALA A 37 11.74 8.52 4.00
C ALA A 37 12.70 8.74 2.81
N ALA A 38 12.18 8.67 1.58
CA ALA A 38 12.95 8.90 0.37
C ALA A 38 13.50 10.33 0.29
N SER A 39 12.69 11.34 0.62
CA SER A 39 13.15 12.74 0.60
C SER A 39 14.27 12.99 1.61
N ARG A 40 14.19 12.43 2.82
CA ARG A 40 15.26 12.56 3.82
C ARG A 40 16.52 11.80 3.43
N TRP A 41 16.37 10.62 2.81
CA TRP A 41 17.48 9.89 2.23
C TRP A 41 18.22 10.72 1.18
N GLU A 42 17.49 11.34 0.24
CA GLU A 42 18.07 12.19 -0.80
C GLU A 42 18.82 13.40 -0.22
N GLN A 43 18.26 14.02 0.83
CA GLN A 43 18.90 15.13 1.54
C GLN A 43 20.18 14.72 2.28
N ALA A 44 20.31 13.44 2.64
CA ALA A 44 21.47 12.91 3.36
C ALA A 44 22.62 12.47 2.44
N LEU A 45 22.44 12.53 1.11
CA LEU A 45 23.50 12.18 0.17
C LEU A 45 24.61 13.25 0.16
N PRO A 46 25.90 12.83 0.06
CA PRO A 46 26.38 11.46 -0.05
C PRO A 46 26.37 10.73 1.30
N LEU A 47 25.94 9.46 1.28
CA LEU A 47 25.99 8.59 2.45
C LEU A 47 27.41 8.05 2.68
N PRO A 48 27.74 7.65 3.93
CA PRO A 48 28.99 6.94 4.21
C PRO A 48 29.17 5.71 3.32
N PRO A 49 30.41 5.39 2.90
CA PRO A 49 30.68 4.27 1.98
C PRO A 49 30.33 2.89 2.57
N ASP A 50 30.21 2.78 3.89
CA ASP A 50 29.82 1.61 4.66
C ASP A 50 28.32 1.58 5.02
N TYR A 51 27.55 2.57 4.56
CA TYR A 51 26.12 2.62 4.83
C TYR A 51 25.37 1.54 4.03
N THR A 52 24.76 0.58 4.73
CA THR A 52 24.00 -0.55 4.14
C THR A 52 22.49 -0.48 4.39
N GLY A 53 22.00 0.65 4.91
CA GLY A 53 20.59 0.83 5.24
C GLY A 53 19.70 1.10 4.04
N THR A 54 18.43 1.38 4.32
CA THR A 54 17.38 1.74 3.34
C THR A 54 16.80 3.12 3.66
N PRO A 55 16.03 3.75 2.74
CA PRO A 55 15.32 5.00 3.04
C PRO A 55 14.48 4.95 4.32
N ILE A 56 13.95 3.78 4.67
CA ILE A 56 13.11 3.60 5.87
C ILE A 56 13.88 3.90 7.16
N ASP A 57 15.21 3.79 7.17
CA ASP A 57 16.04 4.11 8.34
C ASP A 57 16.03 5.62 8.68
N PHE A 58 15.68 6.47 7.71
CA PHE A 58 15.51 7.92 7.86
C PHE A 58 14.15 8.34 8.43
N LEU A 59 13.28 7.37 8.73
CA LEU A 59 12.11 7.62 9.56
C LEU A 59 12.53 7.71 11.04
N SER A 60 11.89 8.63 11.76
CA SER A 60 11.92 8.70 13.22
C SER A 60 11.26 7.46 13.84
N ASP A 61 11.53 7.21 15.11
CA ASP A 61 10.95 6.05 15.80
C ASP A 61 9.42 6.09 15.83
N ALA A 62 8.82 7.28 15.95
CA ALA A 62 7.37 7.44 15.90
C ALA A 62 6.78 7.11 14.51
N GLU A 63 7.48 7.51 13.44
CA GLU A 63 7.07 7.20 12.06
C GLU A 63 7.28 5.71 11.73
N ARG A 64 8.35 5.08 12.26
CA ARG A 64 8.55 3.62 12.12
C ARG A 64 7.49 2.84 12.88
N GLU A 65 7.14 3.28 14.08
CA GLU A 65 6.05 2.71 14.88
C GLU A 65 4.70 2.85 14.15
N GLU A 66 4.40 4.02 13.60
CA GLU A 66 3.21 4.21 12.77
C GLU A 66 3.20 3.26 11.57
N ARG A 67 4.32 3.17 10.84
CA ARG A 67 4.49 2.25 9.71
C ARG A 67 4.24 0.80 10.13
N HIS A 68 4.75 0.38 11.29
CA HIS A 68 4.57 -0.97 11.80
C HIS A 68 3.09 -1.29 12.06
N ILE A 69 2.36 -0.38 12.71
CA ILE A 69 0.93 -0.55 12.99
C ILE A 69 0.10 -0.57 11.70
N LEU A 70 0.39 0.32 10.74
CA LEU A 70 -0.31 0.35 9.45
C LEU A 70 -0.11 -0.95 8.65
N LEU A 71 1.11 -1.48 8.59
CA LEU A 71 1.41 -2.76 7.93
C LEU A 71 0.73 -3.94 8.64
N THR A 72 0.72 -3.94 9.96
CA THR A 72 0.04 -4.96 10.76
C THR A 72 -1.46 -4.94 10.47
N GLY A 73 -2.07 -3.75 10.38
CA GLY A 73 -3.48 -3.59 10.03
C GLY A 73 -3.80 -4.10 8.63
N GLN A 74 -2.95 -3.80 7.64
CA GLN A 74 -3.11 -4.37 6.29
C GLN A 74 -3.06 -5.90 6.31
N MET A 75 -2.09 -6.49 7.01
CA MET A 75 -1.92 -7.94 7.07
C MET A 75 -3.11 -8.64 7.75
N LEU A 76 -3.67 -8.05 8.80
CA LEU A 76 -4.76 -8.66 9.58
C LEU A 76 -6.14 -8.45 8.95
N CYS A 77 -6.38 -7.30 8.30
CA CYS A 77 -7.72 -6.90 7.88
C CYS A 77 -7.99 -7.09 6.38
N ILE A 78 -6.98 -7.37 5.56
CA ILE A 78 -7.18 -7.60 4.12
C ILE A 78 -7.41 -9.09 3.85
N ASP A 79 -8.59 -9.40 3.30
CA ASP A 79 -8.85 -10.70 2.67
C ASP A 79 -8.25 -10.71 1.25
N GLU A 80 -7.04 -11.27 1.12
CA GLU A 80 -6.31 -11.36 -0.14
C GLU A 80 -7.10 -12.08 -1.25
N ILE A 81 -7.92 -13.08 -0.87
CA ILE A 81 -8.71 -13.87 -1.82
C ILE A 81 -9.86 -13.03 -2.35
N ALA A 82 -10.55 -12.29 -1.48
CA ALA A 82 -11.59 -11.36 -1.89
C ALA A 82 -11.03 -10.26 -2.81
N GLU A 83 -9.86 -9.70 -2.50
CA GLU A 83 -9.20 -8.69 -3.35
C GLU A 83 -8.76 -9.26 -4.71
N ALA A 84 -8.24 -10.48 -4.74
CA ALA A 84 -7.89 -11.14 -5.99
C ALA A 84 -9.13 -11.34 -6.88
N ARG A 85 -10.25 -11.77 -6.29
CA ARG A 85 -11.53 -11.91 -7.01
C ARG A 85 -12.02 -10.59 -7.57
N GLU A 86 -11.94 -9.51 -6.80
CA GLU A 86 -12.37 -8.19 -7.25
C GLU A 86 -11.49 -7.67 -8.40
N ARG A 87 -10.17 -7.84 -8.31
CA ARG A 87 -9.25 -7.52 -9.42
C ARG A 87 -9.58 -8.29 -10.70
N ILE A 88 -9.93 -9.58 -10.58
CA ILE A 88 -10.35 -10.39 -11.73
C ILE A 88 -11.67 -9.89 -12.31
N LYS A 89 -12.66 -9.58 -11.47
CA LYS A 89 -13.95 -9.02 -11.91
C LYS A 89 -13.75 -7.70 -12.66
N GLN A 90 -12.96 -6.79 -12.12
CA GLN A 90 -12.63 -5.51 -12.76
C GLN A 90 -11.96 -5.72 -14.12
N ARG A 91 -10.97 -6.63 -14.22
CA ARG A 91 -10.34 -6.99 -15.50
C ARG A 91 -11.35 -7.53 -16.51
N ILE A 92 -12.27 -8.40 -16.09
CA ILE A 92 -13.34 -8.92 -16.96
C ILE A 92 -14.25 -7.78 -17.42
N ALA A 93 -14.67 -6.89 -16.52
CA ALA A 93 -15.52 -5.75 -16.83
C ALA A 93 -14.84 -4.78 -17.83
N SER A 94 -13.56 -4.47 -17.63
CA SER A 94 -12.78 -3.63 -18.56
C SER A 94 -12.67 -4.25 -19.95
N ARG A 95 -12.48 -5.58 -20.05
CA ARG A 95 -12.49 -6.28 -21.35
C ARG A 95 -13.85 -6.20 -22.05
N LYS A 96 -14.95 -6.34 -21.30
CA LYS A 96 -16.31 -6.20 -21.84
C LYS A 96 -16.57 -4.79 -22.36
N LYS A 97 -16.14 -3.75 -21.62
CA LYS A 97 -16.24 -2.35 -22.08
C LYS A 97 -15.46 -2.10 -23.37
N LEU A 98 -14.24 -2.64 -23.49
CA LEU A 98 -13.39 -2.51 -24.67
C LEU A 98 -13.95 -3.26 -25.90
N CYS A 99 -14.64 -4.37 -25.69
CA CYS A 99 -15.34 -5.11 -26.75
C CYS A 99 -16.59 -4.37 -27.25
N GLY A 100 -17.30 -3.67 -26.36
CA GLY A 100 -18.47 -2.87 -26.72
C GLY A 100 -18.14 -1.66 -27.61
N THR A 101 -17.00 -1.00 -27.37
CA THR A 101 -16.53 0.11 -28.22
C THR A 101 -16.10 -0.34 -29.61
N ARG A 102 -15.45 -1.51 -29.75
CA ARG A 102 -15.08 -2.05 -31.07
C ARG A 102 -16.27 -2.37 -31.99
N ASN A 103 -17.40 -2.77 -31.41
CA ASN A 103 -18.62 -3.04 -32.19
C ASN A 103 -19.39 -1.76 -32.57
N ALA A 104 -19.13 -0.63 -31.90
CA ALA A 104 -19.75 0.65 -32.23
C ALA A 104 -19.00 1.38 -33.37
N ASP A 105 -17.66 1.25 -33.42
CA ASP A 105 -16.85 1.82 -34.51
C ASP A 105 -17.01 1.06 -35.84
N SER A 106 -17.39 -0.22 -35.81
CA SER A 106 -17.60 -1.02 -37.03
C SER A 106 -18.93 -0.76 -37.76
N HIS A 107 -19.75 0.19 -37.29
CA HIS A 107 -21.06 0.49 -37.88
C HIS A 107 -21.14 1.84 -38.61
N ILE A 108 -20.03 2.57 -38.74
CA ILE A 108 -19.98 3.89 -39.40
C ILE A 108 -19.39 3.82 -40.83
N GLU A 109 -18.79 2.70 -41.25
CA GLU A 109 -18.28 2.53 -42.63
C GLU A 109 -19.18 1.61 -43.48
N SER A 110 -20.39 2.06 -43.80
CA SER A 110 -21.11 1.57 -44.98
C SER A 110 -22.11 2.62 -45.48
N VAL A 111 -21.62 3.60 -46.24
CA VAL A 111 -22.41 4.40 -47.19
C VAL A 111 -21.60 4.56 -48.47
#